data_AF-A0A3B3RQS2-F1
#
_entry.id   AF-A0A3B3RQS2-F1
#
_cell.length_a   1.000
_cell.length_b   1.000
_cell.length_c   1.000
_cell.angle_alpha   90.00
_cell.angle_beta   90.00
_cell.angle_gamma   90.00
#
_symmetry.space_group_name_H-M   'P 1'
#
loop_
_entity.id
_entity.type
_entity.pdbx_description
1 polymer ?
#
loop_
_entity_poly.entity_id
_entity_poly.type
_entity_poly.pdbx_seq_one_letter_code
_entity_poly.pdbx_strand_id
1 'polypeptide(L)'
;MEQTLMLGVKKTILHGGSSELPRFVTGTKVTFHFRTQLCDDERTVLDDSRKVGVPMEIVMGNMFKMEIWETLLGSMRVGEVAEFWCDVIHTGLYPIVAKSLRRIAEGKDPVDWHIHTCGMANVFAYHTLGYADLDQLQKEPKPLCFMLELLKVEQPSEYQRESWALSDEERLKAVPLLHGQGNMLYKQGRYQEATLKYKEALICIKNVQTKQKAWEAPWLKMEKMAHTLTLNYCQCLLRMEEYYEVIEHSSDIISQHPGVTKAYFLRAKAHVQVWDEDEARQDFQKVLELDPGMKKTVKMEMAVLNMRMEEKLKEQGVPRVGQNVHGHKGGVPVWFRQHVTWAQCGREGGKQGRSAGKTNQEPYNLHKFISMIIYNQ
;
A
#
# COMPACT_ATOMS: atom_id res chain seq x y z
N MET A 1 9.55 37.90 -16.91
CA MET A 1 8.22 38.12 -17.55
C MET A 1 7.21 37.39 -16.70
N GLU A 2 6.27 38.10 -16.07
CA GLU A 2 5.20 37.51 -15.26
C GLU A 2 4.04 37.10 -16.17
N GLN A 3 3.57 35.86 -16.05
CA GLN A 3 2.50 35.29 -16.84
C GLN A 3 1.51 34.58 -15.93
N THR A 4 0.23 34.91 -16.05
CA THR A 4 -0.84 34.12 -15.42
C THR A 4 -0.97 32.79 -16.16
N LEU A 5 -0.68 31.68 -15.48
CA LEU A 5 -0.73 30.34 -16.07
C LEU A 5 -2.16 29.78 -16.02
N MET A 6 -2.80 29.94 -14.87
CA MET A 6 -4.20 29.58 -14.61
C MET A 6 -4.71 30.36 -13.39
N LEU A 7 -5.99 30.21 -13.04
CA LEU A 7 -6.55 30.86 -11.85
C LEU A 7 -5.78 30.42 -10.59
N GLY A 8 -5.29 31.39 -9.82
CA GLY A 8 -4.52 31.12 -8.60
C GLY A 8 -3.04 30.78 -8.82
N VAL A 9 -2.54 30.83 -10.07
CA VAL A 9 -1.15 30.50 -10.38
C VAL A 9 -0.49 31.52 -11.32
N LYS A 10 0.64 32.06 -10.87
CA LYS A 10 1.45 33.02 -11.61
C LYS A 10 2.85 32.46 -11.83
N LYS A 11 3.36 32.59 -13.04
CA LYS A 11 4.69 32.13 -13.45
C LYS A 11 5.59 33.33 -13.72
N THR A 12 6.81 33.30 -13.20
CA THR A 12 7.88 34.25 -13.49
C THR A 12 9.09 33.49 -13.99
N ILE A 13 9.43 33.65 -15.26
CA ILE A 13 10.64 33.03 -15.83
C ILE A 13 11.88 33.80 -15.35
N LEU A 14 12.78 33.09 -14.67
CA LEU A 14 14.07 33.60 -14.17
C LEU A 14 15.20 33.29 -15.16
N HIS A 15 15.14 32.12 -15.82
CA HIS A 15 16.04 31.72 -16.89
C HIS A 15 15.25 30.98 -17.98
N GLY A 16 15.41 31.36 -19.25
CA GLY A 16 14.50 30.96 -20.34
C GLY A 16 14.64 29.52 -20.86
N GLY A 17 15.75 28.83 -20.59
CA GLY A 17 15.99 27.48 -21.10
C GLY A 17 16.13 27.40 -22.62
N SER A 18 15.85 26.22 -23.19
CA SER A 18 15.93 25.91 -24.61
C SER A 18 14.88 26.64 -25.46
N SER A 19 15.09 26.70 -26.78
CA SER A 19 14.19 27.42 -27.70
C SER A 19 12.84 26.73 -27.96
N GLU A 20 12.69 25.44 -27.66
CA GLU A 20 11.49 24.65 -27.95
C GLU A 20 10.81 24.14 -26.68
N LEU A 21 9.48 24.19 -26.65
CA LEU A 21 8.69 23.63 -25.56
C LEU A 21 8.57 22.11 -25.79
N PRO A 22 9.01 21.26 -24.85
CA PRO A 22 8.87 19.82 -25.00
C PRO A 22 7.41 19.40 -25.12
N ARG A 23 7.18 18.30 -25.85
CA ARG A 23 5.85 17.67 -25.88
C ARG A 23 5.68 16.81 -24.64
N PHE A 24 4.75 17.18 -23.77
CA PHE A 24 4.37 16.40 -22.59
C PHE A 24 3.16 15.52 -22.92
N VAL A 25 3.37 14.21 -23.03
CA VAL A 25 2.32 13.19 -23.17
C VAL A 25 2.24 12.31 -21.93
N THR A 26 1.15 11.56 -21.76
CA THR A 26 1.01 10.62 -20.64
C THR A 26 2.20 9.66 -20.56
N GLY A 27 2.79 9.70 -19.38
CA GLY A 27 3.99 9.06 -18.93
C GLY A 27 5.30 9.53 -19.57
N THR A 28 5.37 10.79 -19.98
CA THR A 28 6.65 11.50 -20.16
C THR A 28 7.34 11.60 -18.80
N LYS A 29 8.62 11.23 -18.71
CA LYS A 29 9.40 11.38 -17.48
C LYS A 29 10.09 12.75 -17.46
N VAL A 30 9.99 13.43 -16.34
CA VAL A 30 10.48 14.80 -16.14
C VAL A 30 11.42 14.82 -14.95
N THR A 31 12.66 15.24 -15.17
CA THR A 31 13.69 15.38 -14.13
C THR A 31 13.93 16.87 -13.88
N PHE A 32 13.85 17.31 -12.63
CA PHE A 32 13.90 18.72 -12.27
C PHE A 32 14.45 18.94 -10.86
N HIS A 33 14.98 20.13 -10.60
CA HIS A 33 15.18 20.62 -9.24
C HIS A 33 14.00 21.47 -8.82
N PHE A 34 13.65 21.38 -7.54
CA PHE A 34 12.68 22.27 -6.90
C PHE A 34 13.26 22.88 -5.63
N ARG A 35 12.75 24.08 -5.32
CA ARG A 35 12.83 24.74 -4.02
C ARG A 35 11.46 25.33 -3.69
N THR A 36 10.88 24.94 -2.56
CA THR A 36 9.59 25.45 -2.10
C THR A 36 9.80 26.45 -0.98
N GLN A 37 9.10 27.58 -1.06
CA GLN A 37 9.19 28.66 -0.09
C GLN A 37 7.80 29.14 0.32
N LEU A 38 7.69 29.64 1.55
CA LEU A 38 6.57 30.49 1.94
C LEU A 38 6.66 31.80 1.15
N CYS A 39 5.50 32.35 0.78
CA CYS A 39 5.43 33.68 0.17
C CYS A 39 5.33 34.76 1.26
N ASP A 40 6.23 34.71 2.25
CA ASP A 40 6.46 35.73 3.28
C ASP A 40 7.61 36.66 2.86
N ASP A 41 7.81 37.74 3.61
CA ASP A 41 8.85 38.74 3.31
C ASP A 41 10.27 38.14 3.34
N GLU A 42 10.48 37.12 4.19
CA GLU A 42 11.76 36.43 4.35
C GLU A 42 11.99 35.32 3.31
N ARG A 43 10.96 34.97 2.51
CA ARG A 43 10.95 33.84 1.58
C ARG A 43 11.44 32.54 2.25
N THR A 44 10.86 32.22 3.39
CA THR A 44 11.24 31.08 4.24
C THR A 44 11.25 29.79 3.42
N VAL A 45 12.39 29.08 3.39
CA VAL A 45 12.55 27.84 2.61
C VAL A 45 12.00 26.65 3.38
N LEU A 46 11.07 25.92 2.78
CA LEU A 46 10.51 24.69 3.34
C LEU A 46 11.31 23.46 2.91
N ASP A 47 11.57 23.32 1.60
CA ASP A 47 12.25 22.16 1.03
C ASP A 47 13.09 22.58 -0.18
N ASP A 48 14.22 21.92 -0.39
CA ASP A 48 15.15 22.22 -1.48
C ASP A 48 15.89 20.94 -1.94
N SER A 49 15.56 20.48 -3.15
CA SER A 49 16.17 19.28 -3.75
C SER A 49 17.68 19.40 -3.95
N ARG A 50 18.22 20.62 -4.14
CA ARG A 50 19.66 20.82 -4.32
C ARG A 50 20.44 20.59 -3.02
N LYS A 51 19.81 20.81 -1.86
CA LYS A 51 20.40 20.48 -0.55
C LYS A 51 20.44 18.97 -0.30
N VAL A 52 19.47 18.23 -0.85
CA VAL A 52 19.44 16.77 -0.80
C VAL A 52 20.45 16.15 -1.78
N GLY A 53 20.83 16.89 -2.83
CA GLY A 53 21.86 16.49 -3.79
C GLY A 53 21.35 15.60 -4.92
N VAL A 54 20.04 15.36 -5.01
CA VAL A 54 19.42 14.52 -6.03
C VAL A 54 18.21 15.24 -6.65
N PRO A 55 18.13 15.34 -7.99
CA PRO A 55 16.97 15.93 -8.65
C PRO A 55 15.72 15.04 -8.47
N MET A 56 14.56 15.69 -8.55
CA MET A 56 13.27 15.03 -8.49
C MET A 56 12.92 14.45 -9.87
N GLU A 57 12.26 13.29 -9.88
CA GLU A 57 11.65 12.74 -11.09
C GLU A 57 10.14 12.57 -10.90
N ILE A 58 9.36 13.01 -11.88
CA ILE A 58 7.94 12.69 -12.00
C ILE A 58 7.61 12.15 -13.37
N VAL A 59 6.51 11.42 -13.48
CA VAL A 59 5.98 10.93 -14.77
C VAL A 59 4.61 11.55 -14.98
N MET A 60 4.47 12.29 -16.07
CA MET A 60 3.26 13.06 -16.40
C MET A 60 2.04 12.16 -16.55
N GLY A 61 0.88 12.57 -16.07
CA GLY A 61 -0.37 11.80 -16.18
C GLY A 61 -0.46 10.59 -15.24
N ASN A 62 0.52 10.39 -14.36
CA ASN A 62 0.42 9.42 -13.26
C ASN A 62 -0.28 9.98 -12.01
N MET A 63 -0.72 11.25 -12.05
CA MET A 63 -1.43 11.92 -10.96
C MET A 63 -0.58 11.94 -9.69
N PHE A 64 0.55 12.66 -9.77
CA PHE A 64 1.36 12.95 -8.60
C PHE A 64 0.50 13.63 -7.51
N LYS A 65 0.72 13.32 -6.22
CA LYS A 65 -0.06 13.91 -5.10
C LYS A 65 -0.11 15.44 -5.11
N MET A 66 0.88 16.08 -5.74
CA MET A 66 0.87 17.50 -6.03
C MET A 66 0.52 17.77 -7.50
N GLU A 67 -0.77 17.59 -7.87
CA GLU A 67 -1.22 17.66 -9.27
C GLU A 67 -0.80 18.95 -9.99
N ILE A 68 -0.74 20.07 -9.25
CA ILE A 68 -0.36 21.36 -9.82
C ILE A 68 1.04 21.32 -10.45
N TRP A 69 1.98 20.52 -9.92
CA TRP A 69 3.35 20.42 -10.43
C TRP A 69 3.40 19.90 -11.87
N GLU A 70 2.47 19.02 -12.28
CA GLU A 70 2.40 18.61 -13.68
C GLU A 70 2.05 19.80 -14.59
N THR A 71 1.14 20.68 -14.14
CA THR A 71 0.80 21.91 -14.87
C THR A 71 1.97 22.90 -14.91
N LEU A 72 2.67 23.08 -13.79
CA LEU A 72 3.83 23.97 -13.72
C LEU A 72 4.94 23.50 -14.67
N LEU A 73 5.34 22.23 -14.56
CA LEU A 73 6.42 21.63 -15.35
C LEU A 73 6.05 21.52 -16.84
N GLY A 74 4.77 21.23 -17.15
CA GLY A 74 4.27 21.20 -18.52
C GLY A 74 4.33 22.56 -19.24
N SER A 75 4.50 23.66 -18.49
CA SER A 75 4.70 25.00 -19.05
C SER A 75 6.16 25.35 -19.33
N MET A 76 7.12 24.52 -18.89
CA MET A 76 8.56 24.85 -18.86
C MET A 76 9.33 24.26 -20.04
N ARG A 77 10.40 24.96 -20.43
CA ARG A 77 11.40 24.52 -21.40
C ARG A 77 12.56 23.81 -20.70
N VAL A 78 13.26 22.93 -21.40
CA VAL A 78 14.44 22.25 -20.83
C VAL A 78 15.52 23.29 -20.53
N GLY A 79 16.07 23.26 -19.32
CA GLY A 79 16.98 24.27 -18.78
C GLY A 79 16.29 25.51 -18.22
N GLU A 80 14.97 25.65 -18.32
CA GLU A 80 14.24 26.80 -17.78
C GLU A 80 14.28 26.79 -16.25
N VAL A 81 14.49 27.97 -15.66
CA VAL A 81 14.29 28.22 -14.22
C VAL A 81 13.12 29.18 -14.09
N ALA A 82 12.07 28.79 -13.38
CA ALA A 82 10.88 29.60 -13.19
C ALA A 82 10.40 29.55 -11.73
N GLU A 83 9.94 30.71 -11.26
CA GLU A 83 9.23 30.85 -10.00
C GLU A 83 7.72 30.79 -10.27
N PHE A 84 7.01 29.99 -9.50
CA PHE A 84 5.56 29.87 -9.56
C PHE A 84 4.97 30.25 -8.22
N TRP A 85 4.17 31.32 -8.21
CA TRP A 85 3.32 31.64 -7.07
C TRP A 85 2.02 30.85 -7.21
N CYS A 86 1.66 30.10 -6.18
CA CYS A 86 0.45 29.29 -6.11
C CYS A 86 -0.36 29.65 -4.87
N ASP A 87 -1.66 29.88 -5.04
CA ASP A 87 -2.58 30.14 -3.94
C ASP A 87 -2.87 28.89 -3.08
N VAL A 88 -3.61 29.09 -1.99
CA VAL A 88 -3.94 28.04 -1.01
C VAL A 88 -4.76 26.88 -1.58
N ILE A 89 -5.50 27.09 -2.68
CA ILE A 89 -6.30 26.04 -3.32
C ILE A 89 -5.36 25.00 -3.91
N HIS A 90 -4.24 25.46 -4.48
CA HIS A 90 -3.25 24.58 -5.10
C HIS A 90 -2.21 24.04 -4.11
N THR A 91 -2.05 24.61 -2.92
CA THR A 91 -0.95 24.22 -2.00
C THR A 91 -1.37 23.35 -0.82
N GLY A 92 -2.67 23.10 -0.65
CA GLY A 92 -3.20 22.39 0.53
C GLY A 92 -2.64 20.97 0.76
N LEU A 93 -2.20 20.28 -0.30
CA LEU A 93 -1.60 18.95 -0.19
C LEU A 93 -0.08 18.97 0.03
N TYR A 94 0.55 20.14 -0.04
CA TYR A 94 2.00 20.27 0.06
C TYR A 94 2.58 19.71 1.37
N PRO A 95 1.99 19.93 2.57
CA PRO A 95 2.53 19.36 3.81
C PRO A 95 2.68 17.84 3.78
N ILE A 96 1.71 17.14 3.18
CA ILE A 96 1.71 15.68 3.06
C ILE A 96 2.81 15.23 2.08
N VAL A 97 2.96 15.95 0.97
CA VAL A 97 4.00 15.69 -0.05
C VAL A 97 5.38 15.95 0.53
N ALA A 98 5.58 17.07 1.22
CA ALA A 98 6.83 17.48 1.87
C ALA A 98 7.30 16.46 2.92
N LYS A 99 6.39 15.93 3.75
CA LYS A 99 6.72 14.84 4.70
C LYS A 99 7.34 13.65 3.98
N SER A 100 6.74 13.22 2.88
CA SER A 100 7.25 12.09 2.10
C SER A 100 8.59 12.42 1.45
N LEU A 101 8.75 13.62 0.87
CA LEU A 101 10.02 14.09 0.30
C LEU A 101 11.16 14.05 1.32
N ARG A 102 10.93 14.54 2.54
CA ARG A 102 11.93 14.54 3.62
C ARG A 102 12.32 13.13 4.06
N ARG A 103 11.35 12.22 4.22
CA ARG A 103 11.64 10.81 4.55
C ARG A 103 12.51 10.13 3.50
N ILE A 104 12.23 10.40 2.21
CA ILE A 104 13.03 9.88 1.11
C ILE A 104 14.46 10.42 1.17
N ALA A 105 14.63 11.71 1.45
CA ALA A 105 15.96 12.31 1.64
C ALA A 105 16.73 11.65 2.81
N GLU A 106 16.04 11.16 3.83
CA GLU A 106 16.62 10.40 4.96
C GLU A 106 16.87 8.91 4.64
N GLY A 107 16.56 8.44 3.43
CA GLY A 107 16.67 7.02 3.05
C GLY A 107 15.64 6.11 3.76
N LYS A 108 14.60 6.69 4.35
CA LYS A 108 13.50 5.96 4.99
C LYS A 108 12.40 5.69 3.97
N ASP A 109 11.71 4.56 4.15
CA ASP A 109 10.52 4.26 3.35
C ASP A 109 9.46 5.37 3.58
N PRO A 110 8.97 6.05 2.52
CA PRO A 110 7.96 7.10 2.64
C PRO A 110 6.56 6.60 3.01
N VAL A 111 6.25 5.31 2.80
CA VAL A 111 4.95 4.69 3.12
C VAL A 111 4.95 3.86 4.39
N ASP A 112 6.09 3.69 5.06
CA ASP A 112 6.20 2.94 6.33
C ASP A 112 5.37 3.54 7.49
N TRP A 113 4.80 4.74 7.33
CA TRP A 113 3.76 5.23 8.27
C TRP A 113 2.35 4.70 7.99
N HIS A 114 2.08 4.12 6.82
CA HIS A 114 0.79 3.54 6.43
C HIS A 114 0.63 2.09 6.87
N ILE A 115 1.40 1.64 7.86
CA ILE A 115 1.12 0.37 8.53
C ILE A 115 -0.33 0.43 9.03
N HIS A 116 -1.16 -0.43 8.46
CA HIS A 116 -2.56 -0.67 8.76
C HIS A 116 -2.82 -0.58 10.28
N THR A 117 -3.36 0.54 10.76
CA THR A 117 -4.07 0.59 12.03
C THR A 117 -5.57 0.70 11.75
N CYS A 118 -6.22 -0.45 11.64
CA CYS A 118 -7.66 -0.56 11.73
C CYS A 118 -8.12 -0.21 13.17
N GLY A 119 -9.10 0.68 13.30
CA GLY A 119 -9.81 0.98 14.55
C GLY A 119 -9.24 2.15 15.38
N MET A 120 -10.07 3.18 15.61
CA MET A 120 -10.00 4.31 16.59
C MET A 120 -8.67 5.06 16.86
N ALA A 121 -7.49 4.48 16.61
CA ALA A 121 -6.18 5.13 16.63
C ALA A 121 -6.01 6.17 15.52
N ASN A 122 -6.85 6.08 14.47
CA ASN A 122 -6.88 7.04 13.36
C ASN A 122 -7.28 8.46 13.83
N VAL A 123 -7.95 8.65 14.96
CA VAL A 123 -8.37 10.00 15.41
C VAL A 123 -7.20 10.79 16.04
N PHE A 124 -6.20 10.11 16.60
CA PHE A 124 -5.09 10.77 17.31
C PHE A 124 -3.86 11.01 16.44
N ALA A 125 -3.69 10.25 15.36
CA ALA A 125 -2.48 10.29 14.54
C ALA A 125 -2.44 11.43 13.47
N TYR A 126 -3.56 12.16 13.25
CA TYR A 126 -3.63 13.27 12.28
C TYR A 126 -3.22 14.64 12.79
N HIS A 127 -2.87 14.80 14.07
CA HIS A 127 -2.55 16.13 14.61
C HIS A 127 -1.12 16.60 14.29
N THR A 128 -0.24 15.70 13.84
CA THR A 128 1.14 16.05 13.50
C THR A 128 1.73 15.13 12.42
N LEU A 129 2.35 15.76 11.43
CA LEU A 129 3.21 15.17 10.41
C LEU A 129 4.61 14.84 10.94
N GLY A 130 4.94 15.26 12.17
CA GLY A 130 6.25 15.09 12.81
C GLY A 130 7.23 16.21 12.48
N TYR A 131 6.76 17.28 11.82
CA TYR A 131 7.55 18.44 11.42
C TYR A 131 6.76 19.70 11.77
N ALA A 132 7.26 20.52 12.70
CA ALA A 132 6.53 21.65 13.24
C ALA A 132 6.11 22.68 12.18
N ASP A 133 6.95 22.88 11.16
CA ASP A 133 6.68 23.76 10.02
C ASP A 133 5.56 23.22 9.12
N LEU A 134 5.57 21.91 8.83
CA LEU A 134 4.50 21.26 8.04
C LEU A 134 3.19 21.18 8.81
N ASP A 135 3.25 20.95 10.13
CA ASP A 135 2.08 20.95 11.02
C ASP A 135 1.42 22.33 11.05
N GLN A 136 2.24 23.39 11.14
CA GLN A 136 1.76 24.76 11.05
C GLN A 136 1.13 25.04 9.68
N LEU A 137 1.77 24.61 8.59
CA LEU A 137 1.25 24.81 7.24
C LEU A 137 -0.04 24.01 6.98
N GLN A 138 -0.21 22.85 7.63
CA GLN A 138 -1.45 22.09 7.58
C GLN A 138 -2.58 22.75 8.39
N LYS A 139 -2.25 23.33 9.54
CA LYS A 139 -3.21 24.07 10.38
C LYS A 139 -3.64 25.39 9.76
N GLU A 140 -2.71 26.09 9.13
CA GLU A 140 -2.90 27.38 8.48
C GLU A 140 -2.33 27.31 7.05
N PRO A 141 -3.13 26.86 6.07
CA PRO A 141 -2.71 26.81 4.67
C PRO A 141 -2.28 28.18 4.15
N LYS A 142 -1.12 28.24 3.51
CA LYS A 142 -0.54 29.46 2.95
C LYS A 142 -0.24 29.31 1.47
N PRO A 143 -0.27 30.41 0.68
CA PRO A 143 0.26 30.39 -0.67
C PRO A 143 1.75 30.03 -0.63
N LEU A 144 2.20 29.29 -1.63
CA LEU A 144 3.59 28.82 -1.73
C LEU A 144 4.20 29.28 -3.06
N CYS A 145 5.50 29.47 -2.99
CA CYS A 145 6.33 29.91 -4.08
C CYS A 145 7.23 28.73 -4.46
N PHE A 146 6.96 28.10 -5.61
CA PHE A 146 7.75 26.98 -6.14
C PHE A 146 8.77 27.50 -7.16
N MET A 147 10.06 27.41 -6.84
CA MET A 147 11.11 27.61 -7.82
C MET A 147 11.50 26.26 -8.43
N LEU A 148 11.26 26.11 -9.72
CA LEU A 148 11.53 24.88 -10.46
C LEU A 148 12.61 25.14 -11.51
N GLU A 149 13.45 24.13 -11.73
CA GLU A 149 14.44 24.08 -12.78
C GLU A 149 14.29 22.77 -13.54
N LEU A 150 13.83 22.86 -14.79
CA LEU A 150 13.58 21.68 -15.60
C LEU A 150 14.89 21.19 -16.22
N LEU A 151 15.37 20.01 -15.84
CA LEU A 151 16.67 19.50 -16.28
C LEU A 151 16.55 18.60 -17.52
N LYS A 152 15.57 17.70 -17.52
CA LYS A 152 15.43 16.66 -18.55
C LYS A 152 13.97 16.29 -18.77
N VAL A 153 13.62 16.02 -20.01
CA VAL A 153 12.32 15.46 -20.42
C VAL A 153 12.60 14.25 -21.29
N GLU A 154 12.07 13.09 -20.92
CA GLU A 154 12.25 11.82 -21.62
C GLU A 154 10.89 11.28 -22.06
N GLN A 155 10.78 10.98 -23.35
CA GLN A 155 9.56 10.42 -23.91
C GLN A 155 9.33 8.99 -23.42
N PRO A 156 8.08 8.52 -23.37
CA PRO A 156 7.71 7.14 -23.06
C PRO A 156 8.57 6.03 -23.68
N SER A 157 9.06 6.24 -24.90
CA SER A 157 9.86 5.29 -25.68
C SER A 157 11.35 5.32 -25.35
N GLU A 158 11.83 6.36 -24.66
CA GLU A 158 13.26 6.66 -24.46
C GLU A 158 13.80 6.10 -23.14
N TYR A 159 12.93 5.66 -22.24
CA TYR A 159 13.31 5.02 -20.98
C TYR A 159 12.59 3.69 -20.81
N GLN A 160 13.24 2.76 -20.11
CA GLN A 160 12.60 1.52 -19.72
C GLN A 160 11.52 1.85 -18.70
N ARG A 161 10.26 1.86 -19.15
CA ARG A 161 9.11 2.21 -18.33
C ARG A 161 8.94 1.15 -17.24
N GLU A 162 9.37 1.50 -16.05
CA GLU A 162 9.07 0.73 -14.85
C GLU A 162 7.54 0.68 -14.63
N SER A 163 7.05 -0.37 -13.95
CA SER A 163 5.62 -0.76 -13.80
C SER A 163 4.67 0.37 -13.36
N TRP A 164 5.22 1.45 -12.80
CA TRP A 164 4.49 2.63 -12.31
C TRP A 164 4.13 3.67 -13.38
N ALA A 165 4.75 3.70 -14.56
CA ALA A 165 4.50 4.66 -15.66
C ALA A 165 3.34 4.30 -16.61
N LEU A 166 2.60 3.24 -16.29
CA LEU A 166 1.51 2.72 -17.11
C LEU A 166 0.24 3.57 -16.93
N SER A 167 -0.45 3.91 -18.02
CA SER A 167 -1.82 4.46 -17.96
C SER A 167 -2.78 3.47 -17.29
N ASP A 168 -3.96 3.93 -16.87
CA ASP A 168 -4.95 3.06 -16.23
C ASP A 168 -5.39 1.90 -17.16
N GLU A 169 -5.50 2.15 -18.46
CA GLU A 169 -5.80 1.11 -19.44
C GLU A 169 -4.66 0.09 -19.57
N GLU A 170 -3.41 0.54 -19.57
CA GLU A 170 -2.24 -0.34 -19.60
C GLU A 170 -2.08 -1.14 -18.30
N ARG A 171 -2.35 -0.53 -17.14
CA ARG A 171 -2.39 -1.22 -15.83
C ARG A 171 -3.40 -2.36 -15.87
N LEU A 172 -4.61 -2.11 -16.38
CA LEU A 172 -5.64 -3.15 -16.50
C LEU A 172 -5.28 -4.23 -17.52
N LYS A 173 -4.57 -3.89 -18.61
CA LYS A 173 -4.05 -4.88 -19.58
C LYS A 173 -2.92 -5.74 -18.99
N ALA A 174 -2.14 -5.20 -18.04
CA ALA A 174 -1.07 -5.94 -17.37
C ALA A 174 -1.60 -6.97 -16.36
N VAL A 175 -2.74 -6.70 -15.72
CA VAL A 175 -3.30 -7.56 -14.66
C VAL A 175 -3.47 -9.04 -15.07
N PRO A 176 -4.08 -9.40 -16.23
CA PRO A 176 -4.18 -10.79 -16.66
C PRO A 176 -2.81 -11.46 -16.91
N LEU A 177 -1.83 -10.69 -17.41
CA LEU A 177 -0.47 -11.20 -17.67
C LEU A 177 0.25 -11.52 -16.37
N LEU A 178 0.20 -10.59 -15.40
CA LEU A 178 0.76 -10.77 -14.06
C LEU A 178 0.08 -11.92 -13.32
N HIS A 179 -1.25 -12.04 -13.43
CA HIS A 179 -2.00 -13.18 -12.89
C HIS A 179 -1.52 -14.51 -13.48
N GLY A 180 -1.37 -14.58 -14.81
CA GLY A 180 -0.85 -15.74 -15.51
C GLY A 180 0.58 -16.12 -15.08
N GLN A 181 1.46 -15.13 -14.95
CA GLN A 181 2.83 -15.32 -14.46
C GLN A 181 2.86 -15.84 -13.02
N GLY A 182 2.06 -15.25 -12.12
CA GLY A 182 1.92 -15.74 -10.75
C GLY A 182 1.42 -17.18 -10.70
N ASN A 183 0.43 -17.53 -11.53
CA ASN A 183 -0.09 -18.90 -11.60
C ASN A 183 0.97 -19.90 -12.11
N MET A 184 1.81 -19.49 -13.06
CA MET A 184 2.92 -20.30 -13.57
C MET A 184 3.98 -20.53 -12.47
N LEU A 185 4.40 -19.46 -11.78
CA LEU A 185 5.38 -19.54 -10.68
C LEU A 185 4.85 -20.39 -9.53
N TYR A 186 3.57 -20.29 -9.19
CA TYR A 186 2.93 -21.12 -8.17
C TYR A 186 3.01 -22.61 -8.54
N LYS A 187 2.72 -22.96 -9.80
CA LYS A 187 2.84 -24.35 -10.29
C LYS A 187 4.27 -24.88 -10.24
N GLN A 188 5.27 -23.99 -10.37
CA GLN A 188 6.70 -24.33 -10.24
C GLN A 188 7.17 -24.42 -8.78
N GLY A 189 6.31 -24.16 -7.79
CA GLY A 189 6.68 -24.14 -6.37
C GLY A 189 7.41 -22.87 -5.93
N ARG A 190 7.56 -21.86 -6.82
CA ARG A 190 8.24 -20.59 -6.54
C ARG A 190 7.27 -19.61 -5.88
N TYR A 191 6.86 -19.92 -4.66
CA TYR A 191 5.77 -19.20 -3.96
C TYR A 191 6.10 -17.74 -3.67
N GLN A 192 7.32 -17.44 -3.23
CA GLN A 192 7.75 -16.06 -2.96
C GLN A 192 7.63 -15.18 -4.21
N GLU A 193 8.12 -15.65 -5.36
CA GLU A 193 8.04 -14.90 -6.60
C GLU A 193 6.61 -14.80 -7.15
N ALA A 194 5.82 -15.87 -6.98
CA ALA A 194 4.40 -15.82 -7.30
C ALA A 194 3.67 -14.74 -6.49
N THR A 195 4.01 -14.59 -5.20
CA THR A 195 3.41 -13.55 -4.36
C THR A 195 3.73 -12.15 -4.83
N LEU A 196 4.96 -11.90 -5.27
CA LEU A 196 5.36 -10.60 -5.83
C LEU A 196 4.51 -10.25 -7.06
N LYS A 197 4.25 -11.23 -7.93
CA LYS A 197 3.42 -11.03 -9.13
C LYS A 197 1.95 -10.78 -8.81
N TYR A 198 1.39 -11.45 -7.81
CA TYR A 198 0.02 -11.15 -7.37
C TYR A 198 -0.07 -9.78 -6.70
N LYS A 199 0.91 -9.40 -5.87
CA LYS A 199 0.99 -8.05 -5.27
C LYS A 199 1.07 -6.97 -6.34
N GLU A 200 1.93 -7.16 -7.34
CA GLU A 200 2.06 -6.24 -8.48
C GLU A 200 0.71 -6.05 -9.21
N ALA A 201 0.01 -7.16 -9.50
CA ALA A 201 -1.32 -7.09 -10.12
C ALA A 201 -2.37 -6.39 -9.24
N LEU A 202 -2.36 -6.63 -7.94
CA LEU A 202 -3.27 -5.97 -6.99
C LEU A 202 -3.04 -4.46 -6.94
N ILE A 203 -1.78 -4.02 -6.96
CA ILE A 203 -1.41 -2.60 -7.02
C ILE A 203 -1.98 -1.97 -8.31
N CYS A 204 -1.83 -2.63 -9.46
CA CYS A 204 -2.42 -2.15 -10.71
C CYS A 204 -3.93 -1.95 -10.62
N ILE A 205 -4.66 -2.87 -9.98
CA ILE A 205 -6.12 -2.77 -9.81
C ILE A 205 -6.48 -1.63 -8.85
N LYS A 206 -5.88 -1.61 -7.65
CA LYS A 206 -6.20 -0.62 -6.62
C LYS A 206 -5.96 0.81 -7.12
N ASN A 207 -4.89 1.03 -7.87
CA ASN A 207 -4.56 2.33 -8.47
C ASN A 207 -5.63 2.85 -9.44
N VAL A 208 -6.35 1.96 -10.11
CA VAL A 208 -7.44 2.35 -11.03
C VAL A 208 -8.77 2.48 -10.27
N GLN A 209 -8.98 1.68 -9.22
CA GLN A 209 -10.18 1.73 -8.39
C GLN A 209 -10.35 3.05 -7.64
N THR A 210 -9.27 3.70 -7.18
CA THR A 210 -9.34 4.99 -6.47
C THR A 210 -9.93 6.12 -7.31
N LYS A 211 -9.93 5.97 -8.64
CA LYS A 211 -10.43 6.97 -9.59
C LYS A 211 -11.86 6.70 -10.07
N GLN A 212 -12.45 5.58 -9.65
CA GLN A 212 -13.77 5.13 -10.10
C GLN A 212 -14.76 5.04 -8.95
N LYS A 213 -16.05 5.22 -9.26
CA LYS A 213 -17.12 5.09 -8.27
C LYS A 213 -17.38 3.62 -7.96
N ALA A 214 -17.44 3.27 -6.68
CA ALA A 214 -17.48 1.89 -6.20
C ALA A 214 -18.70 1.06 -6.68
N TRP A 215 -19.77 1.72 -7.11
CA TRP A 215 -21.00 1.06 -7.55
C TRP A 215 -21.09 0.85 -9.07
N GLU A 216 -20.09 1.28 -9.84
CA GLU A 216 -20.10 1.12 -11.29
C GLU A 216 -19.62 -0.28 -11.70
N ALA A 217 -20.22 -0.82 -12.77
CA ALA A 217 -19.90 -2.17 -13.26
C ALA A 217 -18.40 -2.40 -13.54
N PRO A 218 -17.63 -1.43 -14.08
CA PRO A 218 -16.17 -1.59 -14.22
C PRO A 218 -15.44 -1.77 -12.89
N TRP A 219 -15.87 -1.05 -11.84
CA TRP A 219 -15.29 -1.17 -10.50
C TRP A 219 -15.58 -2.55 -9.88
N LEU A 220 -16.82 -3.03 -9.97
CA LEU A 220 -17.20 -4.36 -9.49
C LEU A 220 -16.44 -5.49 -10.20
N LYS A 221 -16.16 -5.32 -11.50
CA LYS A 221 -15.34 -6.26 -12.27
C LYS A 221 -13.89 -6.28 -11.77
N MET A 222 -13.33 -5.10 -11.49
CA MET A 222 -12.00 -4.96 -10.91
C MET A 222 -11.92 -5.56 -9.50
N GLU A 223 -12.92 -5.31 -8.67
CA GLU A 223 -13.03 -5.86 -7.33
C GLU A 223 -13.05 -7.39 -7.34
N LYS A 224 -13.87 -8.00 -8.21
CA LYS A 224 -13.88 -9.46 -8.39
C LYS A 224 -12.51 -10.02 -8.81
N MET A 225 -11.79 -9.31 -9.66
CA MET A 225 -10.43 -9.68 -10.06
C MET A 225 -9.45 -9.54 -8.89
N ALA A 226 -9.54 -8.47 -8.11
CA ALA A 226 -8.73 -8.27 -6.91
C ALA A 226 -8.93 -9.42 -5.91
N HIS A 227 -10.17 -9.83 -5.63
CA HIS A 227 -10.43 -10.98 -4.75
C HIS A 227 -9.82 -12.27 -5.29
N THR A 228 -9.90 -12.50 -6.60
CA THR A 228 -9.28 -13.69 -7.22
C THR A 228 -7.75 -13.69 -7.03
N LEU A 229 -7.11 -12.54 -7.20
CA LEU A 229 -5.67 -12.38 -6.99
C LEU A 229 -5.29 -12.54 -5.51
N THR A 230 -6.03 -11.91 -4.60
CA THR A 230 -5.81 -12.04 -3.15
C THR A 230 -5.95 -13.49 -2.70
N LEU A 231 -6.94 -14.24 -3.18
CA LEU A 231 -7.09 -15.67 -2.84
C LEU A 231 -5.95 -16.53 -3.40
N ASN A 232 -5.39 -16.16 -4.55
CA ASN A 232 -4.19 -16.83 -5.08
C ASN A 232 -2.92 -16.45 -4.30
N TYR A 233 -2.83 -15.21 -3.82
CA TYR A 233 -1.79 -14.77 -2.88
C TYR A 233 -1.89 -15.54 -1.55
N CYS A 234 -3.07 -15.62 -0.93
CA CYS A 234 -3.33 -16.41 0.27
C CYS A 234 -2.95 -17.89 0.07
N GLN A 235 -3.22 -18.44 -1.11
CA GLN A 235 -2.83 -19.81 -1.42
C GLN A 235 -1.30 -20.01 -1.42
N CYS A 236 -0.53 -18.99 -1.81
CA CYS A 236 0.93 -19.00 -1.69
C CYS A 236 1.37 -18.86 -0.23
N LEU A 237 0.76 -17.94 0.52
CA LEU A 237 1.04 -17.75 1.94
C LEU A 237 0.82 -19.03 2.75
N LEU A 238 -0.26 -19.78 2.49
CA LEU A 238 -0.46 -21.11 3.09
C LEU A 238 0.69 -22.08 2.83
N ARG A 239 1.36 -21.99 1.67
CA ARG A 239 2.53 -22.83 1.34
C ARG A 239 3.81 -22.34 1.98
N MET A 240 3.86 -21.06 2.36
CA MET A 240 4.98 -20.44 3.06
C MET A 240 4.76 -20.39 4.58
N GLU A 241 3.68 -21.00 5.08
CA GLU A 241 3.33 -21.08 6.49
C GLU A 241 2.95 -19.73 7.16
N GLU A 242 2.63 -18.73 6.35
CA GLU A 242 2.19 -17.40 6.81
C GLU A 242 0.68 -17.39 7.10
N TYR A 243 0.26 -18.10 8.14
CA TYR A 243 -1.16 -18.39 8.38
C TYR A 243 -1.99 -17.19 8.84
N TYR A 244 -1.42 -16.29 9.64
CA TYR A 244 -2.15 -15.12 10.14
C TYR A 244 -2.51 -14.14 9.03
N GLU A 245 -1.62 -13.89 8.06
CA GLU A 245 -1.92 -13.08 6.88
C GLU A 245 -3.05 -13.70 6.04
N VAL A 246 -3.11 -15.03 5.93
CA VAL A 246 -4.20 -15.73 5.23
C VAL A 246 -5.53 -15.50 5.93
N ILE A 247 -5.55 -15.55 7.26
CA ILE A 247 -6.76 -15.33 8.06
C ILE A 247 -7.26 -13.90 7.89
N GLU A 248 -6.36 -12.92 7.96
CA GLU A 248 -6.69 -11.49 7.77
C GLU A 248 -7.30 -11.25 6.38
N HIS A 249 -6.57 -11.56 5.31
CA HIS A 249 -7.03 -11.31 3.94
C HIS A 249 -8.31 -12.08 3.58
N SER A 250 -8.45 -13.33 4.05
CA SER A 250 -9.66 -14.10 3.77
C SER A 250 -10.86 -13.57 4.56
N SER A 251 -10.65 -13.08 5.77
CA SER A 251 -11.71 -12.45 6.59
C SER A 251 -12.22 -11.16 5.97
N ASP A 252 -11.32 -10.33 5.44
CA ASP A 252 -11.69 -9.11 4.72
C ASP A 252 -12.59 -9.42 3.52
N ILE A 253 -12.20 -10.40 2.70
CA ILE A 253 -13.01 -10.84 1.55
C ILE A 253 -14.37 -11.36 2.01
N ILE A 254 -14.43 -12.17 3.08
CA ILE A 254 -15.68 -12.72 3.58
C ILE A 254 -16.61 -11.62 4.13
N SER A 255 -16.06 -10.62 4.81
CA SER A 255 -16.83 -9.51 5.37
C SER A 255 -17.54 -8.69 4.29
N GLN A 256 -16.90 -8.53 3.13
CA GLN A 256 -17.42 -7.80 1.98
C GLN A 256 -18.27 -8.70 1.06
N HIS A 257 -17.85 -9.96 0.90
CA HIS A 257 -18.40 -10.93 -0.05
C HIS A 257 -18.60 -12.31 0.61
N PRO A 258 -19.67 -12.51 1.39
CA PRO A 258 -19.91 -13.75 2.14
C PRO A 258 -20.26 -14.97 1.26
N GLY A 259 -20.36 -14.80 -0.06
CA GLY A 259 -20.60 -15.88 -1.02
C GLY A 259 -19.32 -16.54 -1.57
N VAL A 260 -18.13 -16.10 -1.16
CA VAL A 260 -16.86 -16.55 -1.74
C VAL A 260 -16.35 -17.82 -1.06
N THR A 261 -16.78 -18.99 -1.55
CA THR A 261 -16.44 -20.32 -1.00
C THR A 261 -14.93 -20.53 -0.78
N LYS A 262 -14.10 -20.10 -1.74
CA LYS A 262 -12.64 -20.27 -1.66
C LYS A 262 -12.01 -19.50 -0.48
N ALA A 263 -12.58 -18.36 -0.09
CA ALA A 263 -12.10 -17.59 1.05
C ALA A 263 -12.29 -18.38 2.36
N TYR A 264 -13.50 -18.91 2.59
CA TYR A 264 -13.77 -19.79 3.74
C TYR A 264 -12.86 -21.01 3.75
N PHE A 265 -12.65 -21.65 2.60
CA PHE A 265 -11.78 -22.83 2.54
C PHE A 265 -10.32 -22.52 2.91
N LEU A 266 -9.76 -21.42 2.39
CA LEU A 266 -8.38 -21.02 2.72
C LEU A 266 -8.24 -20.59 4.18
N ARG A 267 -9.23 -19.86 4.71
CA ARG A 267 -9.26 -19.44 6.12
C ARG A 267 -9.38 -20.63 7.07
N ALA A 268 -10.27 -21.59 6.78
CA ALA A 268 -10.38 -22.85 7.51
C ALA A 268 -9.02 -23.58 7.56
N LYS A 269 -8.34 -23.70 6.42
CA LYS A 269 -7.02 -24.34 6.37
C LYS A 269 -5.98 -23.61 7.21
N ALA A 270 -6.02 -22.28 7.28
CA ALA A 270 -5.14 -21.51 8.15
C ALA A 270 -5.47 -21.74 9.64
N HIS A 271 -6.75 -21.70 10.03
CA HIS A 271 -7.21 -22.01 11.40
C HIS A 271 -6.78 -23.40 11.86
N VAL A 272 -6.80 -24.41 10.97
CA VAL A 272 -6.26 -25.76 11.25
C VAL A 272 -4.76 -25.73 11.60
N GLN A 273 -3.97 -24.81 11.04
CA GLN A 273 -2.53 -24.70 11.34
C GLN A 273 -2.26 -23.92 12.62
N VAL A 274 -3.13 -22.97 12.99
CA VAL A 274 -3.01 -22.19 14.23
C VAL A 274 -3.82 -22.77 15.40
N TRP A 275 -4.32 -24.00 15.26
CA TRP A 275 -5.03 -24.76 16.31
C TRP A 275 -6.36 -24.15 16.77
N ASP A 276 -7.03 -23.46 15.87
CA ASP A 276 -8.30 -22.78 16.13
C ASP A 276 -9.46 -23.64 15.62
N GLU A 277 -9.86 -24.61 16.45
CA GLU A 277 -10.75 -25.71 16.03
C GLU A 277 -12.16 -25.23 15.68
N ASP A 278 -12.75 -24.39 16.53
CA ASP A 278 -14.14 -23.95 16.39
C ASP A 278 -14.32 -23.15 15.10
N GLU A 279 -13.41 -22.22 14.84
CA GLU A 279 -13.33 -21.37 13.66
C GLU A 279 -13.10 -22.20 12.39
N ALA A 280 -12.15 -23.16 12.43
CA ALA A 280 -11.92 -24.06 11.31
C ALA A 280 -13.17 -24.88 10.94
N ARG A 281 -13.88 -25.42 11.95
CA ARG A 281 -15.10 -26.20 11.74
C ARG A 281 -16.23 -25.35 11.17
N GLN A 282 -16.42 -24.13 11.68
CA GLN A 282 -17.41 -23.19 11.18
C GLN A 282 -17.16 -22.83 9.71
N ASP A 283 -15.91 -22.51 9.35
CA ASP A 283 -15.56 -22.19 7.98
C ASP A 283 -15.73 -23.38 7.03
N PHE A 284 -15.34 -24.59 7.44
CA PHE A 284 -15.57 -25.81 6.65
C PHE A 284 -17.06 -26.12 6.46
N GLN A 285 -17.88 -25.92 7.50
CA GLN A 285 -19.32 -26.06 7.37
C GLN A 285 -19.87 -25.04 6.38
N LYS A 286 -19.38 -23.80 6.41
CA LYS A 286 -19.79 -22.76 5.46
C LYS A 286 -19.39 -23.08 4.02
N VAL A 287 -18.22 -23.69 3.81
CA VAL A 287 -17.81 -24.21 2.49
C VAL A 287 -18.82 -25.23 1.97
N LEU A 288 -19.33 -26.14 2.80
CA LEU A 288 -20.31 -27.15 2.39
C LEU A 288 -21.69 -26.58 2.10
N GLU A 289 -22.08 -25.51 2.79
CA GLU A 289 -23.32 -24.77 2.50
C GLU A 289 -23.25 -24.09 1.13
N LEU A 290 -22.11 -23.48 0.79
CA LEU A 290 -21.93 -22.74 -0.46
C LEU A 290 -21.59 -23.65 -1.65
N ASP A 291 -20.84 -24.73 -1.42
CA ASP A 291 -20.46 -25.71 -2.43
C ASP A 291 -20.51 -27.15 -1.87
N PRO A 292 -21.67 -27.83 -2.01
CA PRO A 292 -21.81 -29.23 -1.61
C PRO A 292 -20.85 -30.20 -2.33
N GLY A 293 -20.28 -29.81 -3.49
CA GLY A 293 -19.32 -30.61 -4.24
C GLY A 293 -17.99 -30.81 -3.49
N MET A 294 -17.66 -29.89 -2.57
CA MET A 294 -16.44 -29.94 -1.77
C MET A 294 -16.50 -30.95 -0.60
N LYS A 295 -17.61 -31.70 -0.44
CA LYS A 295 -17.84 -32.64 0.67
C LYS A 295 -16.69 -33.62 0.92
N LYS A 296 -16.12 -34.21 -0.14
CA LYS A 296 -15.00 -35.15 -0.01
C LYS A 296 -13.74 -34.46 0.51
N THR A 297 -13.42 -33.30 -0.03
CA THR A 297 -12.24 -32.50 0.34
C THR A 297 -12.34 -32.02 1.79
N VAL A 298 -13.48 -31.42 2.16
CA VAL A 298 -13.72 -30.93 3.53
C VAL A 298 -13.66 -32.08 4.53
N LYS A 299 -14.25 -33.24 4.24
CA LYS A 299 -14.18 -34.41 5.12
C LYS A 299 -12.73 -34.86 5.37
N MET A 300 -11.87 -34.78 4.36
CA MET A 300 -10.46 -35.11 4.50
C MET A 300 -9.72 -34.09 5.39
N GLU A 301 -9.92 -32.79 5.15
CA GLU A 301 -9.30 -31.73 5.97
C GLU A 301 -9.81 -31.75 7.43
N MET A 302 -11.09 -32.02 7.66
CA MET A 302 -11.65 -32.21 9.01
C MET A 302 -11.07 -33.44 9.71
N ALA A 303 -10.75 -34.51 8.98
CA ALA A 303 -10.06 -35.67 9.56
C ALA A 303 -8.64 -35.32 10.01
N VAL A 304 -7.92 -34.50 9.25
CA VAL A 304 -6.60 -33.97 9.63
C VAL A 304 -6.70 -33.10 10.89
N LEU A 305 -7.70 -32.22 10.97
CA LEU A 305 -7.95 -31.42 12.17
C LEU A 305 -8.20 -32.31 13.40
N ASN A 306 -9.11 -33.28 13.30
CA ASN A 306 -9.40 -34.22 14.40
C ASN A 306 -8.14 -34.95 14.88
N MET A 307 -7.34 -35.48 13.94
CA MET A 307 -6.10 -36.18 14.26
C MET A 307 -5.13 -35.29 15.05
N ARG A 308 -4.93 -34.05 14.61
CA ARG A 308 -4.07 -33.08 15.31
C ARG A 308 -4.60 -32.75 16.71
N MET A 309 -5.90 -32.53 16.85
CA MET A 309 -6.52 -32.24 18.16
C MET A 309 -6.36 -33.42 19.13
N GLU A 310 -6.48 -34.65 18.65
CA GLU A 310 -6.21 -35.85 19.46
C GLU A 310 -4.76 -35.96 19.92
N GLU A 311 -3.79 -35.58 19.08
CA GLU A 311 -2.37 -35.52 19.44
C GLU A 311 -2.14 -34.48 20.56
N LYS A 312 -2.66 -33.26 20.39
CA LYS A 312 -2.57 -32.20 21.40
C LYS A 312 -3.20 -32.60 22.74
N LEU A 313 -4.36 -33.27 22.73
CA LEU A 313 -5.01 -33.74 23.96
C LEU A 313 -4.20 -34.82 24.68
N LYS A 314 -3.52 -35.70 23.94
CA LYS A 314 -2.60 -36.71 24.50
C LYS A 314 -1.35 -36.06 25.12
N GLU A 315 -0.79 -35.07 24.44
CA GLU A 315 0.37 -34.31 24.95
C GLU A 315 0.05 -33.50 26.20
N GLN A 316 -1.17 -32.96 26.30
CA GLN A 316 -1.64 -32.20 27.46
C GLN A 316 -2.08 -33.10 28.64
N GLY A 317 -1.98 -34.42 28.52
CA GLY A 317 -2.25 -35.36 29.63
C GLY A 317 -3.69 -35.35 30.13
N VAL A 318 -4.66 -34.85 29.33
CA VAL A 318 -6.07 -34.83 29.73
C VAL A 318 -6.67 -36.22 29.49
N PRO A 319 -7.13 -36.96 30.52
CA PRO A 319 -7.72 -38.27 30.32
C PRO A 319 -9.02 -38.15 29.53
N ARG A 320 -9.25 -39.05 28.57
CA ARG A 320 -10.53 -39.17 27.86
C ARG A 320 -11.65 -39.40 28.88
N VAL A 321 -12.50 -38.41 29.12
CA VAL A 321 -13.80 -38.65 29.75
C VAL A 321 -14.63 -39.39 28.70
N GLY A 322 -14.79 -40.70 28.92
CA GLY A 322 -15.58 -41.57 28.08
C GLY A 322 -17.01 -41.04 27.93
N GLN A 323 -17.51 -41.07 26.69
CA GLN A 323 -18.91 -40.82 26.40
C GLN A 323 -19.78 -41.75 27.25
N ASN A 324 -20.58 -41.17 28.14
CA ASN A 324 -21.82 -41.78 28.57
C ASN A 324 -22.95 -40.77 28.34
N VAL A 325 -23.79 -41.13 27.38
CA VAL A 325 -25.07 -40.53 27.04
C VAL A 325 -25.88 -40.41 28.34
N HIS A 326 -26.32 -39.22 28.74
CA HIS A 326 -27.59 -38.93 29.42
C HIS A 326 -27.81 -37.41 29.31
N GLY A 327 -28.93 -37.01 28.69
CA GLY A 327 -29.21 -35.61 28.42
C GLY A 327 -29.41 -34.77 29.68
N HIS A 328 -28.88 -33.55 29.67
CA HIS A 328 -29.43 -32.45 30.45
C HIS A 328 -29.10 -31.11 29.77
N LYS A 329 -30.12 -30.24 29.75
CA LYS A 329 -30.11 -28.89 29.21
C LYS A 329 -29.22 -27.95 30.06
N GLY A 330 -28.58 -27.00 29.38
CA GLY A 330 -28.36 -25.65 29.90
C GLY A 330 -26.99 -25.37 30.52
N GLY A 331 -26.36 -24.29 30.04
CA GLY A 331 -25.31 -23.57 30.77
C GLY A 331 -24.02 -23.39 29.97
N VAL A 332 -23.88 -22.21 29.35
CA VAL A 332 -22.60 -21.69 28.86
C VAL A 332 -21.81 -21.20 30.08
N PRO A 333 -20.55 -21.62 30.31
CA PRO A 333 -19.67 -20.91 31.24
C PRO A 333 -19.24 -19.59 30.62
N VAL A 334 -19.79 -18.51 31.15
CA VAL A 334 -19.47 -17.11 30.84
C VAL A 334 -18.11 -16.75 31.46
N TRP A 335 -16.99 -17.12 30.87
CA TRP A 335 -15.67 -16.55 31.21
C TRP A 335 -14.70 -16.64 30.02
N PHE A 336 -14.85 -15.70 29.09
CA PHE A 336 -13.80 -14.94 28.36
C PHE A 336 -14.39 -14.39 27.05
N ARG A 337 -15.35 -13.48 27.22
CA ARG A 337 -15.65 -12.41 26.25
C ARG A 337 -15.38 -11.10 26.99
N GLN A 338 -14.69 -10.18 26.32
CA GLN A 338 -14.19 -8.87 26.78
C GLN A 338 -12.81 -8.96 27.45
N HIS A 339 -11.75 -8.29 26.99
CA HIS A 339 -11.70 -6.90 26.55
C HIS A 339 -10.63 -6.65 25.46
N VAL A 340 -11.02 -5.83 24.49
CA VAL A 340 -10.13 -4.94 23.74
C VAL A 340 -10.04 -3.64 24.55
N THR A 341 -8.84 -3.18 24.92
CA THR A 341 -8.29 -1.81 24.70
C THR A 341 -7.23 -1.31 25.72
N TRP A 342 -6.15 -0.75 25.13
CA TRP A 342 -5.19 0.31 25.54
C TRP A 342 -4.11 0.11 26.64
N ALA A 343 -2.86 0.10 26.13
CA ALA A 343 -1.70 0.96 26.44
C ALA A 343 -1.05 1.03 27.85
N GLN A 344 0.28 1.18 27.77
CA GLN A 344 1.27 1.60 28.78
C GLN A 344 1.78 0.53 29.75
N CYS A 345 2.96 -0.03 29.44
CA CYS A 345 4.07 0.02 30.40
C CYS A 345 5.40 -0.02 29.64
N GLY A 346 6.22 1.02 29.84
CA GLY A 346 7.56 1.11 29.30
C GLY A 346 8.59 0.47 30.25
N ARG A 347 9.76 0.20 29.66
CA ARG A 347 11.09 0.04 30.26
C ARG A 347 11.21 -0.96 31.42
N GLU A 348 11.95 -2.02 31.15
CA GLU A 348 13.18 -2.30 31.90
C GLU A 348 14.17 -3.07 31.03
N GLY A 349 15.45 -2.68 31.14
CA GLY A 349 16.51 -3.09 30.24
C GLY A 349 17.13 -4.45 30.57
N GLY A 350 17.67 -5.11 29.54
CA GLY A 350 18.51 -6.29 29.68
C GLY A 350 19.46 -6.38 28.50
N LYS A 351 20.70 -5.93 28.70
CA LYS A 351 21.82 -6.06 27.76
C LYS A 351 22.09 -7.54 27.50
N GLN A 352 22.24 -7.93 26.23
CA GLN A 352 23.24 -8.92 25.81
C GLN A 352 23.55 -8.72 24.34
N GLY A 353 24.76 -8.22 24.06
CA GLY A 353 25.27 -8.07 22.70
C GLY A 353 25.82 -9.39 22.19
N ARG A 354 25.76 -9.59 20.86
CA ARG A 354 26.77 -10.34 20.10
C ARG A 354 26.71 -9.98 18.61
N SER A 355 27.85 -9.47 18.16
CA SER A 355 28.48 -9.66 16.84
C SER A 355 27.72 -9.24 15.57
N ALA A 356 28.06 -8.04 15.10
CA ALA A 356 27.81 -7.56 13.76
C ALA A 356 28.56 -8.40 12.71
N GLY A 357 27.81 -9.15 11.90
CA GLY A 357 28.25 -9.60 10.58
C GLY A 357 27.95 -8.50 9.57
N LYS A 358 28.98 -7.93 8.96
CA LYS A 358 28.87 -6.94 7.88
C LYS A 358 28.23 -7.61 6.65
N THR A 359 26.96 -7.35 6.41
CA THR A 359 26.36 -7.56 5.09
C THR A 359 26.52 -6.28 4.28
N ASN A 360 27.18 -6.41 3.14
CA ASN A 360 27.26 -5.40 2.09
C ASN A 360 25.83 -5.08 1.63
N GLN A 361 25.20 -4.05 2.19
CA GLN A 361 24.01 -3.44 1.60
C GLN A 361 24.49 -2.64 0.39
N GLU A 362 24.12 -3.10 -0.79
CA GLU A 362 24.11 -2.24 -1.97
C GLU A 362 23.33 -0.96 -1.64
N PRO A 363 23.79 0.22 -2.07
CA PRO A 363 23.10 1.46 -1.77
C PRO A 363 21.70 1.41 -2.35
N TYR A 364 20.70 1.47 -1.45
CA TYR A 364 19.30 1.64 -1.81
C TYR A 364 19.19 2.75 -2.85
N ASN A 365 18.78 2.37 -4.05
CA ASN A 365 18.79 3.23 -5.22
C ASN A 365 17.75 4.34 -5.01
N LEU A 366 18.20 5.51 -4.53
CA LEU A 366 17.38 6.69 -4.19
C LEU A 366 16.43 7.07 -5.34
N HIS A 367 16.83 6.74 -6.57
CA HIS A 367 16.09 6.90 -7.82
C HIS A 367 14.78 6.09 -7.90
N LYS A 368 14.68 4.94 -7.20
CA LYS A 368 13.47 4.09 -7.19
C LYS A 368 12.40 4.56 -6.21
N PHE A 369 12.76 5.39 -5.23
CA PHE A 369 11.88 5.68 -4.08
C PHE A 369 11.29 7.10 -4.08
N ILE A 370 11.86 8.03 -4.83
CA ILE A 370 11.33 9.38 -4.99
C ILE A 370 9.88 9.38 -5.55
N SER A 371 9.48 8.34 -6.28
CA SER A 371 8.12 8.19 -6.83
C SER A 371 7.07 7.53 -5.89
N MET A 372 7.45 7.03 -4.70
CA MET A 372 6.49 6.41 -3.76
C MET A 372 5.59 7.40 -2.99
N ILE A 373 5.80 8.71 -3.16
CA ILE A 373 4.91 9.73 -2.58
C ILE A 373 3.47 9.60 -3.11
N ILE A 374 3.27 8.90 -4.24
CA ILE A 374 2.04 8.93 -5.03
C ILE A 374 0.89 8.05 -4.45
N TYR A 375 1.15 7.00 -3.67
CA TYR A 375 0.14 5.92 -3.54
C TYR A 375 -0.23 5.55 -2.11
N ASN A 376 -0.96 6.41 -1.40
CA ASN A 376 -1.80 5.96 -0.28
C ASN A 376 -2.95 6.94 -0.05
N GLN A 377 -4.12 6.57 -0.57
CA GLN A 377 -5.36 6.39 0.19
C GLN A 377 -6.01 5.09 -0.29
#